data_AF-W1QIE2-F1
#
_entry.id   AF-W1QIE2-F1
#
_cell.length_a   1.000
_cell.length_b   1.000
_cell.length_c   1.000
_cell.angle_alpha   90.00
_cell.angle_beta   90.00
_cell.angle_gamma   90.00
#
_symmetry.space_group_name_H-M   'P 1'
#
loop_
_entity.id
_entity.type
_entity.pdbx_description
1 polymer ?
#
loop_
_entity_poly.entity_id
_entity_poly.type
_entity_poly.pdbx_seq_one_letter_code
_entity_poly.pdbx_strand_id
1 'polypeptide(L)'
;MYAGTFDSLPHENDPAVNVDELWRRTYGLAHEYVIENEPPIVLERIQTARSALQKTALLTAMLQNGVLAEQDETWQSQRGQVIALIAQLLAELDLLVVFGNRPVLTAFYSLLEGYIKTSQDPGTLLVEIVRRVGDTASFNATFHYLHHITLKHLYSRKSYREIASLEPLFARHTAIDPLKLHREDVFEAYYTLAMSLMNTGHYLAAHKQFQILFKLPVCRTQPAIQSLVAAYTVNLVLVGLKKDANLLKYGGYVSPACCQLIQSYQTCQPTSFSQTVDKLAKETHELVPQVFRDLETQMRTRILQLSLKPYSTVDLATVRTIDPHDDVAPLLERLGYVVDAGMVQVPSTGRHQPVDTAALVAAIKSLDRITAKTKQSAQLKEAQELCKQRNLSV
;
A
#
# COMPACT_ATOMS: atom_id res chain seq x y z
N MET A 1 -8.41 -13.87 38.83
CA MET A 1 -9.00 -15.14 38.43
C MET A 1 -10.37 -14.82 37.84
N TYR A 2 -10.51 -14.81 36.52
CA TYR A 2 -11.70 -15.19 35.75
C TYR A 2 -11.30 -15.18 34.27
N ALA A 3 -11.16 -16.39 33.73
CA ALA A 3 -11.19 -16.64 32.31
C ALA A 3 -12.65 -16.51 31.86
N GLY A 4 -12.90 -15.65 30.88
CA GLY A 4 -14.16 -15.58 30.14
C GLY A 4 -13.85 -15.78 28.68
N THR A 5 -14.04 -17.01 28.21
CA THR A 5 -14.02 -17.40 26.80
C THR A 5 -15.07 -16.61 26.03
N PHE A 6 -14.66 -15.96 24.93
CA PHE A 6 -15.52 -15.31 23.93
C PHE A 6 -16.26 -16.34 23.03
N ASP A 7 -16.69 -17.46 23.60
CA ASP A 7 -17.54 -18.45 22.92
C ASP A 7 -19.01 -18.10 23.14
N SER A 8 -19.44 -16.98 22.57
CA SER A 8 -20.84 -16.73 22.20
C SER A 8 -20.95 -15.40 21.45
N LEU A 9 -20.42 -15.33 20.23
CA LEU A 9 -20.91 -14.36 19.25
C LEU A 9 -22.27 -14.87 18.74
N PRO A 10 -23.32 -14.04 18.68
CA PRO A 10 -24.61 -14.46 18.17
C PRO A 10 -24.47 -14.83 16.68
N HIS A 11 -25.10 -15.94 16.31
CA HIS A 11 -25.17 -16.42 14.94
C HIS A 11 -25.79 -15.39 13.98
N GLU A 12 -25.36 -15.46 12.72
CA GLU A 12 -25.55 -14.60 11.54
C GLU A 12 -26.96 -14.06 11.18
N ASN A 13 -28.00 -14.11 12.02
CA ASN A 13 -29.37 -13.74 11.60
C ASN A 13 -30.17 -12.86 12.57
N ASP A 14 -29.55 -12.07 13.45
CA ASP A 14 -30.29 -11.12 14.30
C ASP A 14 -30.25 -9.68 13.73
N PRO A 15 -31.36 -9.14 13.19
CA PRO A 15 -31.37 -7.82 12.53
C PRO A 15 -31.36 -6.64 13.52
N ALA A 16 -31.15 -6.87 14.82
CA ALA A 16 -31.19 -5.85 15.85
C ALA A 16 -29.85 -5.57 16.55
N VAL A 17 -28.72 -6.02 15.99
CA VAL A 17 -27.41 -5.63 16.55
C VAL A 17 -26.96 -4.33 15.90
N ASN A 18 -27.35 -3.21 16.51
CA ASN A 18 -26.84 -1.90 16.15
C ASN A 18 -25.34 -1.82 16.48
N VAL A 19 -24.51 -2.03 15.46
CA VAL A 19 -23.04 -2.01 15.55
C VAL A 19 -22.54 -0.71 16.20
N ASP A 20 -23.24 0.43 16.02
CA ASP A 20 -22.90 1.70 16.66
C ASP A 20 -23.17 1.69 18.18
N GLU A 21 -24.14 0.92 18.66
CA GLU A 21 -24.46 0.79 20.08
C GLU A 21 -23.52 -0.20 20.79
N LEU A 22 -23.11 -1.26 20.10
CA LEU A 22 -22.02 -2.13 20.53
C LEU A 22 -20.69 -1.35 20.53
N TRP A 23 -20.51 -0.42 19.58
CA TRP A 23 -19.36 0.48 19.57
C TRP A 23 -19.35 1.44 20.78
N ARG A 24 -20.49 2.03 21.12
CA ARG A 24 -20.61 2.91 22.30
C ARG A 24 -20.50 2.17 23.63
N ARG A 25 -21.13 0.99 23.78
CA ARG A 25 -21.15 0.25 25.05
C ARG A 25 -19.80 -0.38 25.38
N THR A 26 -19.09 -0.92 24.38
CA THR A 26 -17.76 -1.50 24.60
C THR A 26 -16.70 -0.41 24.85
N TYR A 27 -16.86 0.79 24.27
CA TYR A 27 -15.98 1.94 24.54
C TYR A 27 -16.30 2.70 25.84
N GLY A 28 -17.57 2.80 26.22
CA GLY A 28 -17.97 3.51 27.45
C GLY A 28 -17.54 2.77 28.72
N LEU A 29 -17.64 1.44 28.73
CA LEU A 29 -17.37 0.62 29.91
C LEU A 29 -15.87 0.39 30.19
N ALA A 30 -14.99 0.60 29.20
CA ALA A 30 -13.54 0.49 29.40
C ALA A 30 -12.90 1.78 29.92
N HIS A 31 -13.55 2.95 29.78
CA HIS A 31 -12.87 4.24 29.91
C HIS A 31 -13.36 5.16 31.03
N GLU A 32 -14.53 4.91 31.63
CA GLU A 32 -14.97 5.65 32.84
C GLU A 32 -14.35 5.11 34.13
N TYR A 33 -13.61 3.99 34.11
CA TYR A 33 -13.12 3.33 35.33
C TYR A 33 -11.63 3.58 35.69
N VAL A 34 -10.88 4.35 34.90
CA VAL A 34 -9.40 4.42 35.06
C VAL A 34 -8.86 5.78 35.55
N ILE A 35 -9.60 6.88 35.47
CA ILE A 35 -9.06 8.18 35.94
C ILE A 35 -9.22 8.37 37.46
N GLU A 36 -10.19 7.71 38.11
CA GLU A 36 -10.44 7.89 39.56
C GLU A 36 -9.63 6.96 40.47
N ASN A 37 -8.88 5.98 39.92
CA ASN A 37 -8.15 4.98 40.72
C ASN A 37 -6.65 4.84 40.34
N GLU A 38 -6.09 5.74 39.53
CA GLU A 38 -4.67 5.68 39.17
C GLU A 38 -3.76 6.16 40.32
N PRO A 39 -2.59 5.52 40.54
CA PRO A 39 -1.66 5.91 41.60
C PRO A 39 -1.23 7.39 41.46
N PRO A 40 -0.99 8.11 42.56
CA PRO A 40 -0.59 9.53 42.53
C PRO A 40 0.62 9.83 41.64
N ILE A 41 1.57 8.89 41.56
CA ILE A 41 2.77 8.97 40.70
C ILE A 41 2.40 8.97 39.21
N VAL A 42 1.35 8.26 38.81
CA VAL A 42 0.87 8.24 37.42
C VAL A 42 0.18 9.56 37.07
N LEU A 43 -0.62 10.10 37.99
CA LEU A 43 -1.27 11.41 37.84
C LEU A 43 -0.26 12.55 37.69
N GLU A 44 0.82 12.55 38.48
CA GLU A 44 1.90 13.55 38.39
C GLU A 44 2.63 13.48 37.04
N ARG A 45 2.88 12.27 36.53
CA ARG A 45 3.48 12.05 35.19
C ARG A 45 2.57 12.54 34.07
N ILE A 46 1.26 12.29 34.16
CA ILE A 46 0.25 12.79 33.21
C ILE A 46 0.22 14.32 33.21
N GLN A 47 0.17 14.96 34.39
CA GLN A 47 0.14 16.42 34.51
C GLN A 47 1.42 17.06 33.97
N THR A 48 2.58 16.47 34.26
CA THR A 48 3.88 16.94 33.78
C THR A 48 3.98 16.84 32.26
N ALA A 49 3.63 15.68 31.68
CA ALA A 49 3.61 15.46 30.24
C ALA A 49 2.64 16.42 29.55
N ARG A 50 1.43 16.59 30.10
CA ARG A 50 0.44 17.54 29.56
C ARG A 50 0.94 18.98 29.59
N SER A 51 1.50 19.43 30.71
CA SER A 51 2.00 20.80 30.85
C SER A 51 3.17 21.07 29.90
N ALA A 52 4.11 20.13 29.79
CA ALA A 52 5.23 20.21 28.86
C ALA A 52 4.73 20.28 27.41
N LEU A 53 3.84 19.38 27.00
CA LEU A 53 3.29 19.36 25.64
C LEU A 53 2.49 20.62 25.31
N GLN A 54 1.67 21.13 26.23
CA GLN A 54 0.89 22.35 26.00
C GLN A 54 1.78 23.59 25.88
N LYS A 55 2.78 23.74 26.76
CA LYS A 55 3.75 24.85 26.70
C LYS A 55 4.57 24.80 25.41
N THR A 56 5.01 23.61 25.01
CA THR A 56 5.80 23.43 23.78
C THR A 56 4.95 23.57 22.51
N ALA A 57 3.68 23.16 22.55
CA ALA A 57 2.74 23.39 21.45
C ALA A 57 2.47 24.89 21.25
N LEU A 58 2.35 25.66 22.34
CA LEU A 58 2.22 27.12 22.27
C LEU A 58 3.47 27.76 21.65
N LEU A 59 4.67 27.34 22.06
CA LEU A 59 5.93 27.80 21.46
C LEU A 59 5.99 27.48 19.95
N THR A 60 5.53 26.30 19.57
CA THR A 60 5.47 25.89 18.16
C THR A 60 4.45 26.71 17.35
N ALA A 61 3.30 27.05 17.94
CA ALA A 61 2.33 27.95 17.32
C ALA A 61 2.89 29.38 17.14
N MET A 62 3.64 29.87 18.11
CA MET A 62 4.34 31.16 18.02
C MET A 62 5.41 31.15 16.91
N LEU A 63 6.13 30.04 16.74
CA LEU A 63 7.08 29.84 15.65
C LEU A 63 6.42 29.85 14.26
N GLN A 64 5.22 29.29 14.14
CA GLN A 64 4.48 29.21 12.88
C GLN A 64 3.91 30.57 12.44
N ASN A 65 3.42 31.36 13.38
CA ASN A 65 2.74 32.62 13.09
C ASN A 65 3.69 33.80 12.86
N GLY A 66 5.00 33.58 12.79
CA GLY A 66 5.97 34.64 12.50
C GLY A 66 6.02 35.74 13.56
N VAL A 67 5.40 35.54 14.73
CA VAL A 67 5.37 36.51 15.85
C VAL A 67 6.78 36.91 16.31
N LEU A 68 7.76 36.06 16.00
CA LEU A 68 9.16 36.23 16.36
C LEU A 68 10.06 36.54 15.15
N ALA A 69 9.50 36.66 13.94
CA ALA A 69 10.25 36.64 12.68
C ALA A 69 10.52 38.01 12.05
N GLU A 70 9.93 39.11 12.52
CA GLU A 70 10.01 40.36 11.75
C GLU A 70 11.09 41.37 12.19
N GLN A 71 11.82 41.18 13.32
CA GLN A 71 12.72 42.26 13.80
C GLN A 71 14.09 41.87 14.38
N ASP A 72 14.49 40.59 14.45
CA ASP A 72 15.73 40.24 15.16
C ASP A 72 16.53 39.09 14.51
N GLU A 73 17.73 39.39 13.97
CA GLU A 73 18.65 38.39 13.40
C GLU A 73 19.09 37.36 14.45
N THR A 74 19.05 37.71 15.74
CA THR A 74 19.36 36.80 16.85
C THR A 74 18.36 35.64 16.95
N TRP A 75 17.12 35.83 16.47
CA TRP A 75 16.05 34.83 16.53
C TRP A 75 16.29 33.64 15.60
N GLN A 76 16.98 33.81 14.47
CA GLN A 76 17.25 32.70 13.55
C GLN A 76 18.13 31.60 14.21
N SER A 77 19.09 32.00 15.03
CA SER A 77 19.94 31.07 15.80
C SER A 77 19.15 30.33 16.90
N GLN A 78 18.22 31.03 17.56
CA GLN A 78 17.37 30.46 18.61
C GLN A 78 16.27 29.55 18.05
N ARG A 79 15.74 29.84 16.85
CA ARG A 79 14.75 29.01 16.16
C ARG A 79 15.22 27.57 15.96
N GLY A 80 16.47 27.38 15.53
CA GLY A 80 17.07 26.06 15.39
C GLY A 80 17.14 25.29 16.72
N GLN A 81 17.50 25.99 17.80
CA GLN A 81 17.55 25.40 19.15
C GLN A 81 16.17 25.00 19.66
N VAL A 82 15.13 25.83 19.44
CA VAL A 82 13.76 25.48 19.84
C VAL A 82 13.26 24.26 19.07
N ILE A 83 13.52 24.16 17.76
CA ILE A 83 13.16 22.98 16.96
C ILE A 83 13.89 21.72 17.46
N ALA A 84 15.17 21.85 17.84
CA ALA A 84 15.93 20.74 18.43
C ALA A 84 15.36 20.30 19.78
N LEU A 85 14.97 21.23 20.65
CA LEU A 85 14.32 20.93 21.93
C LEU A 85 12.95 20.25 21.73
N ILE A 86 12.17 20.69 20.73
CA ILE A 86 10.91 20.02 20.36
C ILE A 86 11.18 18.59 19.91
N ALA A 87 12.20 18.38 19.05
CA ALA A 87 12.59 17.06 18.59
C ALA A 87 13.01 16.14 19.74
N GLN A 88 13.83 16.66 20.67
CA GLN A 88 14.25 15.92 21.87
C GLN A 88 13.06 15.55 22.74
N LEU A 89 12.14 16.49 23.00
CA LEU A 89 10.93 16.21 23.76
C LEU A 89 10.12 15.09 23.09
N LEU A 90 9.84 15.21 21.78
CA LEU A 90 9.10 14.19 21.03
C LEU A 90 9.79 12.81 21.06
N ALA A 91 11.12 12.78 21.05
CA ALA A 91 11.91 11.54 21.16
C ALA A 91 11.87 10.92 22.57
N GLU A 92 11.80 11.71 23.63
CA GLU A 92 11.88 11.22 25.01
C GLU A 92 10.50 11.01 25.68
N LEU A 93 9.40 11.41 25.04
CA LEU A 93 8.05 11.25 25.60
C LEU A 93 7.72 9.80 25.93
N ASP A 94 7.09 9.61 27.09
CA ASP A 94 6.47 8.33 27.46
C ASP A 94 5.17 8.14 26.66
N LEU A 95 5.24 7.27 25.64
CA LEU A 95 4.13 7.00 24.75
C LEU A 95 2.97 6.27 25.46
N LEU A 96 3.21 5.56 26.58
CA LEU A 96 2.13 4.99 27.38
C LEU A 96 1.27 6.09 28.01
N VAL A 97 1.91 7.14 28.51
CA VAL A 97 1.21 8.31 29.08
C VAL A 97 0.50 9.10 27.97
N VAL A 98 1.15 9.29 26.82
CA VAL A 98 0.59 10.05 25.70
C VAL A 98 -0.63 9.35 25.12
N PHE A 99 -0.52 8.08 24.75
CA PHE A 99 -1.60 7.33 24.09
C PHE A 99 -2.64 6.77 25.08
N GLY A 100 -2.31 6.69 26.37
CA GLY A 100 -3.25 6.35 27.44
C GLY A 100 -4.14 7.53 27.90
N ASN A 101 -3.80 8.78 27.56
CA ASN A 101 -4.52 9.96 28.04
C ASN A 101 -4.93 10.90 26.89
N ARG A 102 -6.25 11.00 26.63
CA ARG A 102 -6.80 11.74 25.48
C ARG A 102 -6.45 13.24 25.41
N PRO A 103 -6.51 14.01 26.51
CA PRO A 103 -5.99 15.38 26.54
C PRO A 103 -4.50 15.50 26.18
N VAL A 104 -3.67 14.58 26.68
CA VAL A 104 -2.23 14.54 26.38
C VAL A 104 -1.99 14.19 24.91
N LEU A 105 -2.71 13.18 24.39
CA LEU A 105 -2.66 12.77 22.97
C LEU A 105 -3.04 13.92 22.02
N THR A 106 -4.05 14.71 22.40
CA THR A 106 -4.48 15.88 21.62
C THR A 106 -3.38 16.94 21.57
N ALA A 107 -2.75 17.25 22.71
CA ALA A 107 -1.64 18.18 22.79
C ALA A 107 -0.41 17.67 22.00
N PHE A 108 -0.14 16.37 22.07
CA PHE A 108 0.89 15.70 21.29
C PHE A 108 0.66 15.88 19.78
N TYR A 109 -0.53 15.62 19.27
CA TYR A 109 -0.82 15.81 17.83
C TYR A 109 -0.66 17.26 17.38
N SER A 110 -1.08 18.23 18.20
CA SER A 110 -0.87 19.65 17.89
C SER A 110 0.61 20.02 17.84
N LEU A 111 1.43 19.51 18.77
CA LEU A 111 2.88 19.70 18.74
C LEU A 111 3.52 19.03 17.52
N LEU A 112 3.07 17.83 17.17
CA LEU A 112 3.58 17.06 16.04
C LEU A 112 3.33 17.76 14.70
N GLU A 113 2.09 18.21 14.44
CA GLU A 113 1.74 19.04 13.28
C GLU A 113 2.58 20.33 13.26
N GLY A 114 2.75 20.91 14.45
CA GLY A 114 3.68 21.96 14.78
C GLY A 114 5.06 21.76 14.15
N TYR A 115 5.71 20.71 14.64
CA TYR A 115 7.06 20.30 14.31
C TYR A 115 7.23 19.98 12.82
N ILE A 116 6.27 19.25 12.21
CA ILE A 116 6.32 18.88 10.80
C ILE A 116 6.39 20.11 9.88
N LYS A 117 5.66 21.18 10.22
CA LYS A 117 5.66 22.43 9.43
C LYS A 117 6.94 23.26 9.62
N THR A 118 7.57 23.16 10.79
CA THR A 118 8.71 24.01 11.16
C THR A 118 10.08 23.36 10.94
N SER A 119 10.15 22.03 10.98
CA SER A 119 11.40 21.27 10.86
C SER A 119 11.80 21.07 9.40
N GLN A 120 13.10 21.13 9.14
CA GLN A 120 13.65 20.82 7.82
C GLN A 120 13.67 19.32 7.53
N ASP A 121 13.76 18.46 8.55
CA ASP A 121 13.75 17.01 8.37
C ASP A 121 13.06 16.25 9.50
N PRO A 122 11.72 16.28 9.56
CA PRO A 122 10.98 15.58 10.62
C PRO A 122 10.86 14.06 10.35
N GLY A 123 11.15 13.59 9.13
CA GLY A 123 10.85 12.22 8.68
C GLY A 123 11.45 11.13 9.57
N THR A 124 12.73 11.25 9.92
CA THR A 124 13.45 10.26 10.75
C THR A 124 12.80 10.08 12.12
N LEU A 125 12.48 11.20 12.80
CA LEU A 125 11.85 11.17 14.11
C LEU A 125 10.41 10.63 14.04
N LEU A 126 9.65 10.98 13.00
CA LEU A 126 8.29 10.46 12.81
C LEU A 126 8.30 8.92 12.66
N VAL A 127 9.22 8.39 11.86
CA VAL A 127 9.40 6.93 11.68
C VAL A 127 9.76 6.26 13.01
N GLU A 128 10.65 6.87 13.79
CA GLU A 128 11.03 6.35 15.11
C GLU A 128 9.84 6.30 16.07
N ILE A 129 9.06 7.38 16.18
CA ILE A 129 7.89 7.43 17.05
C ILE A 129 6.85 6.38 16.62
N VAL A 130 6.57 6.25 15.32
CA VAL A 130 5.65 5.22 14.80
C VAL A 130 6.13 3.82 15.18
N ARG A 131 7.42 3.52 15.06
CA ARG A 131 7.98 2.22 15.46
C ARG A 131 7.80 1.97 16.95
N ARG A 132 8.11 2.96 17.81
CA ARG A 132 7.92 2.84 19.27
C ARG A 132 6.46 2.61 19.66
N VAL A 133 5.50 3.26 18.96
CA VAL A 133 4.06 2.96 19.15
C VAL A 133 3.74 1.53 18.73
N GLY A 134 4.27 1.08 17.58
CA GLY A 134 4.09 -0.27 17.06
C GLY A 134 4.75 -1.39 17.89
N ASP A 135 5.80 -1.08 18.65
CA ASP A 135 6.45 -2.00 19.58
C ASP A 135 5.69 -2.07 20.93
N THR A 136 4.82 -1.10 21.20
CA THR A 136 4.01 -1.09 22.42
C THR A 136 2.76 -1.96 22.22
N ALA A 137 2.73 -3.13 22.88
CA ALA A 137 1.65 -4.12 22.73
C ALA A 137 0.23 -3.56 22.93
N SER A 138 0.07 -2.53 23.77
CA SER A 138 -1.23 -1.90 24.04
C SER A 138 -1.76 -1.04 22.89
N PHE A 139 -0.89 -0.57 21.99
CA PHE A 139 -1.24 0.40 20.93
C PHE A 139 -1.00 -0.12 19.52
N ASN A 140 -0.21 -1.18 19.35
CA ASN A 140 0.16 -1.72 18.05
C ASN A 140 -1.00 -2.29 17.21
N ALA A 141 -2.16 -2.51 17.83
CA ALA A 141 -3.38 -2.95 17.16
C ALA A 141 -4.27 -1.78 16.69
N THR A 142 -3.90 -0.53 16.97
CA THR A 142 -4.73 0.65 16.69
C THR A 142 -4.07 1.59 15.68
N PHE A 143 -4.79 1.90 14.61
CA PHE A 143 -4.37 2.92 13.65
C PHE A 143 -4.67 4.32 14.21
N HIS A 144 -3.61 5.01 14.62
CA HIS A 144 -3.62 6.41 15.10
C HIS A 144 -3.38 7.47 14.02
N TYR A 145 -3.77 8.73 14.30
CA TYR A 145 -3.51 9.90 13.45
C TYR A 145 -2.02 10.10 13.14
N LEU A 146 -1.15 9.75 14.10
CA LEU A 146 0.31 9.70 13.93
C LEU A 146 0.71 8.91 12.67
N HIS A 147 0.08 7.77 12.40
CA HIS A 147 0.41 6.95 11.23
C HIS A 147 0.07 7.67 9.93
N HIS A 148 -1.14 8.24 9.85
CA HIS A 148 -1.59 9.00 8.68
C HIS A 148 -0.64 10.18 8.39
N ILE A 149 -0.38 11.03 9.39
CA ILE A 149 0.42 12.25 9.17
C ILE A 149 1.88 11.90 8.82
N THR A 150 2.42 10.82 9.38
CA THR A 150 3.77 10.31 9.05
C THR A 150 3.82 9.83 7.61
N LEU A 151 2.88 8.98 7.20
CA LEU A 151 2.80 8.49 5.82
C LEU A 151 2.65 9.64 4.82
N LYS A 152 1.77 10.59 5.10
CA LYS A 152 1.54 11.79 4.28
C LYS A 152 2.82 12.60 4.11
N HIS A 153 3.54 12.84 5.20
CA HIS A 153 4.80 13.57 5.17
C HIS A 153 5.85 12.83 4.31
N LEU A 154 6.10 11.56 4.59
CA LEU A 154 7.09 10.75 3.87
C LEU A 154 6.74 10.61 2.38
N TYR A 155 5.45 10.50 2.05
CA TYR A 155 5.00 10.34 0.67
C TYR A 155 5.22 11.63 -0.13
N SER A 156 4.97 12.79 0.46
CA SER A 156 5.26 14.09 -0.16
C SER A 156 6.74 14.27 -0.52
N ARG A 157 7.63 13.60 0.22
CA ARG A 157 9.08 13.56 0.00
C ARG A 157 9.55 12.41 -0.89
N LYS A 158 8.63 11.58 -1.38
CA LYS A 158 8.93 10.37 -2.16
C LYS A 158 9.81 9.36 -1.40
N SER A 159 9.74 9.35 -0.07
CA SER A 159 10.43 8.40 0.80
C SER A 159 9.76 7.03 0.83
N TYR A 160 9.55 6.42 -0.34
CA TYR A 160 8.76 5.18 -0.48
C TYR A 160 9.37 4.00 0.29
N ARG A 161 10.71 3.95 0.43
CA ARG A 161 11.40 2.90 1.19
C ARG A 161 11.12 2.98 2.69
N GLU A 162 11.12 4.18 3.25
CA GLU A 162 10.80 4.39 4.67
C GLU A 162 9.35 3.99 4.96
N ILE A 163 8.42 4.39 4.08
CA ILE A 163 7.01 3.97 4.18
C ILE A 163 6.88 2.44 4.09
N ALA A 164 7.52 1.82 3.11
CA ALA A 164 7.47 0.37 2.92
C ALA A 164 8.01 -0.38 4.16
N SER A 165 9.02 0.16 4.84
CA SER A 165 9.57 -0.42 6.08
C SER A 165 8.57 -0.46 7.24
N LEU A 166 7.51 0.35 7.19
CA LEU A 166 6.48 0.40 8.22
C LEU A 166 5.32 -0.58 7.96
N GLU A 167 5.24 -1.21 6.78
CA GLU A 167 4.16 -2.15 6.40
C GLU A 167 3.83 -3.21 7.47
N PRO A 168 4.82 -3.83 8.15
CA PRO A 168 4.52 -4.85 9.16
C PRO A 168 3.70 -4.33 10.35
N LEU A 169 3.76 -3.03 10.63
CA LEU A 169 2.97 -2.38 11.68
C LEU A 169 1.51 -2.21 11.21
N PHE A 170 1.32 -1.82 9.94
CA PHE A 170 -0.02 -1.62 9.38
C PHE A 170 -0.81 -2.91 9.21
N ALA A 171 -0.13 -4.03 8.99
CA ALA A 171 -0.77 -5.34 8.88
C ALA A 171 -1.41 -5.84 10.20
N ARG A 172 -1.07 -5.22 11.34
CA ARG A 172 -1.52 -5.64 12.68
C ARG A 172 -2.76 -4.89 13.18
N HIS A 173 -3.15 -3.81 12.51
CA HIS A 173 -4.25 -2.98 13.01
C HIS A 173 -5.59 -3.70 12.95
N THR A 174 -6.28 -3.75 14.09
CA THR A 174 -7.66 -4.24 14.23
C THR A 174 -8.63 -3.14 14.65
N ALA A 175 -8.12 -1.97 15.04
CA ALA A 175 -8.91 -0.80 15.46
C ALA A 175 -8.38 0.50 14.83
N ILE A 176 -9.20 1.57 14.88
CA ILE A 176 -8.85 2.93 14.44
C ILE A 176 -9.15 3.88 15.59
N ASP A 177 -8.21 4.76 15.92
CA ASP A 177 -8.42 5.85 16.87
C ASP A 177 -9.05 7.05 16.14
N PRO A 178 -10.29 7.44 16.45
CA PRO A 178 -10.99 8.51 15.74
C PRO A 178 -10.48 9.91 16.11
N LEU A 179 -9.53 10.06 17.06
CA LEU A 179 -9.02 11.36 17.47
C LEU A 179 -8.22 12.02 16.32
N LYS A 180 -8.89 12.89 15.57
CA LYS A 180 -8.45 13.60 14.34
C LYS A 180 -8.45 12.81 13.04
N LEU A 181 -8.90 11.55 13.03
CA LEU A 181 -8.99 10.76 11.80
C LEU A 181 -10.40 10.78 11.22
N HIS A 182 -10.48 11.13 9.94
CA HIS A 182 -11.64 10.92 9.09
C HIS A 182 -11.47 9.65 8.24
N ARG A 183 -12.57 9.20 7.64
CA ARG A 183 -12.56 7.97 6.82
C ARG A 183 -11.64 8.11 5.60
N GLU A 184 -11.59 9.32 5.05
CA GLU A 184 -10.75 9.71 3.93
C GLU A 184 -9.26 9.64 4.30
N ASP A 185 -8.89 10.02 5.52
CA ASP A 185 -7.50 9.98 6.00
C ASP A 185 -6.97 8.54 6.11
N VAL A 186 -7.84 7.63 6.58
CA VAL A 186 -7.55 6.20 6.65
C VAL A 186 -7.36 5.63 5.25
N PHE A 187 -8.25 5.99 4.32
CA PHE A 187 -8.12 5.59 2.92
C PHE A 187 -6.82 6.12 2.29
N GLU A 188 -6.52 7.41 2.46
CA GLU A 188 -5.29 8.04 1.97
C GLU A 188 -4.06 7.31 2.51
N ALA A 189 -4.03 6.98 3.81
CA ALA A 189 -2.92 6.27 4.42
C ALA A 189 -2.68 4.88 3.81
N TYR A 190 -3.72 4.06 3.67
CA TYR A 190 -3.59 2.73 3.05
C TYR A 190 -3.25 2.83 1.56
N TYR A 191 -3.74 3.86 0.86
CA TYR A 191 -3.39 4.12 -0.54
C TYR A 191 -1.92 4.51 -0.68
N THR A 192 -1.44 5.45 0.13
CA THR A 192 -0.03 5.84 0.23
C THR A 192 0.87 4.64 0.53
N LEU A 193 0.47 3.77 1.45
CA LEU A 193 1.21 2.55 1.76
C LEU A 193 1.24 1.60 0.56
N ALA A 194 0.11 1.32 -0.08
CA ALA A 194 0.02 0.46 -1.26
C ALA A 194 0.91 0.97 -2.40
N MET A 195 0.85 2.27 -2.70
CA MET A 195 1.65 2.90 -3.75
C MET A 195 3.15 2.88 -3.44
N SER A 196 3.52 3.10 -2.18
CA SER A 196 4.93 3.05 -1.75
C SER A 196 5.49 1.62 -1.83
N LEU A 197 4.69 0.62 -1.48
CA LEU A 197 5.03 -0.79 -1.65
C LEU A 197 5.17 -1.16 -3.13
N MET A 198 4.29 -0.67 -4.00
CA MET A 198 4.46 -0.81 -5.45
C MET A 198 5.76 -0.19 -5.94
N ASN A 199 6.04 1.06 -5.56
CA ASN A 199 7.22 1.80 -5.98
C ASN A 199 8.54 1.21 -5.46
N THR A 200 8.48 0.29 -4.49
CA THR A 200 9.63 -0.42 -3.92
C THR A 200 9.69 -1.89 -4.32
N GLY A 201 8.82 -2.36 -5.21
CA GLY A 201 8.81 -3.74 -5.71
C GLY A 201 8.12 -4.77 -4.79
N HIS A 202 7.52 -4.34 -3.69
CA HIS A 202 6.82 -5.21 -2.74
C HIS A 202 5.37 -5.50 -3.18
N TYR A 203 5.19 -6.06 -4.38
CA TYR A 203 3.87 -6.15 -5.04
C TYR A 203 2.84 -6.99 -4.29
N LEU A 204 3.26 -8.09 -3.65
CA LEU A 204 2.36 -8.93 -2.87
C LEU A 204 1.85 -8.22 -1.61
N ALA A 205 2.70 -7.43 -0.95
CA ALA A 205 2.30 -6.62 0.19
C ALA A 205 1.36 -5.50 -0.26
N ALA A 206 1.71 -4.79 -1.35
CA ALA A 206 0.84 -3.78 -1.96
C ALA A 206 -0.55 -4.35 -2.30
N HIS A 207 -0.60 -5.58 -2.85
CA HIS A 207 -1.84 -6.26 -3.17
C HIS A 207 -2.74 -6.43 -1.94
N LYS A 208 -2.19 -6.84 -0.79
CA LYS A 208 -2.96 -6.95 0.46
C LYS A 208 -3.55 -5.60 0.89
N GLN A 209 -2.79 -4.52 0.74
CA GLN A 209 -3.26 -3.18 1.07
C GLN A 209 -4.41 -2.74 0.13
N PHE A 210 -4.33 -3.05 -1.17
CA PHE A 210 -5.44 -2.83 -2.10
C PHE A 210 -6.71 -3.61 -1.70
N GLN A 211 -6.57 -4.84 -1.20
CA GLN A 211 -7.73 -5.60 -0.71
C GLN A 211 -8.44 -4.91 0.46
N ILE A 212 -7.68 -4.26 1.36
CA ILE A 212 -8.25 -3.44 2.44
C ILE A 212 -8.96 -2.23 1.84
N LEU A 213 -8.31 -1.50 0.93
CA LEU A 213 -8.87 -0.32 0.28
C LEU A 213 -10.23 -0.62 -0.37
N PHE A 214 -10.42 -1.73 -1.08
CA PHE A 214 -11.73 -2.06 -1.67
C PHE A 214 -12.83 -2.41 -0.66
N LYS A 215 -12.47 -2.74 0.59
CA LYS A 215 -13.41 -3.06 1.67
C LYS A 215 -13.79 -1.86 2.53
N LEU A 216 -13.01 -0.78 2.50
CA LEU A 216 -13.29 0.42 3.30
C LEU A 216 -14.58 1.12 2.84
N PRO A 217 -15.54 1.41 3.75
CA PRO A 217 -16.82 2.05 3.45
C PRO A 217 -16.67 3.57 3.29
N VAL A 218 -15.96 4.00 2.24
CA VAL A 218 -15.69 5.41 1.92
C VAL A 218 -16.39 5.77 0.62
N CYS A 219 -17.19 6.84 0.65
CA CYS A 219 -17.76 7.45 -0.55
C CYS A 219 -16.61 8.10 -1.34
N ARG A 220 -16.34 7.63 -2.55
CA ARG A 220 -15.21 8.11 -3.35
C ARG A 220 -15.72 8.87 -4.56
N THR A 221 -14.98 9.91 -4.92
CA THR A 221 -15.16 10.56 -6.22
C THR A 221 -14.74 9.60 -7.33
N GLN A 222 -15.35 9.74 -8.50
CA GLN A 222 -15.04 8.91 -9.67
C GLN A 222 -13.54 8.92 -10.03
N PRO A 223 -12.82 10.06 -10.02
CA PRO A 223 -11.38 10.09 -10.31
C PRO A 223 -10.54 9.28 -9.31
N ALA A 224 -10.90 9.30 -8.02
CA ALA A 224 -10.18 8.56 -6.99
C ALA A 224 -10.35 7.04 -7.16
N ILE A 225 -11.56 6.58 -7.51
CA ILE A 225 -11.79 5.16 -7.81
C ILE A 225 -11.04 4.74 -9.07
N GLN A 226 -11.05 5.56 -10.13
CA GLN A 226 -10.32 5.27 -11.37
C GLN A 226 -8.82 5.13 -11.13
N SER A 227 -8.24 6.02 -10.34
CA SER A 227 -6.80 5.97 -9.98
C SER A 227 -6.47 4.72 -9.16
N LEU A 228 -7.31 4.39 -8.17
CA LEU A 228 -7.20 3.16 -7.38
C LEU A 228 -7.25 1.91 -8.27
N VAL A 229 -8.24 1.84 -9.17
CA VAL A 229 -8.44 0.69 -10.07
C VAL A 229 -7.30 0.57 -11.08
N ALA A 230 -6.76 1.68 -11.56
CA ALA A 230 -5.61 1.67 -12.46
C ALA A 230 -4.35 1.13 -11.76
N ALA A 231 -4.00 1.67 -10.60
CA ALA A 231 -2.87 1.19 -9.80
C ALA A 231 -3.05 -0.28 -9.41
N TYR A 232 -4.26 -0.67 -9.02
CA TYR A 232 -4.59 -2.05 -8.70
C TYR A 232 -4.47 -2.99 -9.90
N THR A 233 -4.87 -2.56 -11.10
CA THR A 233 -4.73 -3.35 -12.33
C THR A 233 -3.26 -3.61 -12.64
N VAL A 234 -2.40 -2.59 -12.51
CA VAL A 234 -0.95 -2.75 -12.64
C VAL A 234 -0.41 -3.73 -11.60
N ASN A 235 -0.82 -3.57 -10.33
CA ASN A 235 -0.44 -4.49 -9.27
C ASN A 235 -0.86 -5.94 -9.56
N LEU A 236 -2.07 -6.16 -10.08
CA LEU A 236 -2.59 -7.48 -10.44
C LEU A 236 -1.74 -8.16 -11.51
N VAL A 237 -1.29 -7.43 -12.53
CA VAL A 237 -0.37 -7.96 -13.54
C VAL A 237 0.96 -8.35 -12.89
N LEU A 238 1.51 -7.47 -12.04
CA LEU A 238 2.79 -7.69 -11.37
C LEU A 238 2.80 -8.91 -10.43
N VAL A 239 1.70 -9.17 -9.74
CA VAL A 239 1.54 -10.37 -8.89
C VAL A 239 1.14 -11.63 -9.67
N GLY A 240 1.04 -11.56 -10.99
CA GLY A 240 0.77 -12.70 -11.86
C GLY A 240 -0.72 -13.06 -11.98
N LEU A 241 -1.56 -12.06 -12.27
CA LEU A 241 -2.99 -12.11 -12.61
C LEU A 241 -3.72 -13.43 -12.26
N LYS A 242 -4.43 -13.38 -11.14
CA LYS A 242 -5.51 -14.33 -10.80
C LYS A 242 -6.86 -13.68 -11.11
N LYS A 243 -7.90 -14.49 -11.31
CA LYS A 243 -9.29 -13.97 -11.37
C LYS A 243 -9.55 -13.15 -10.10
N ASP A 244 -10.04 -11.92 -10.25
CA ASP A 244 -10.21 -11.00 -9.13
C ASP A 244 -11.61 -10.40 -9.07
N ALA A 245 -12.25 -10.52 -7.90
CA ALA A 245 -13.62 -10.06 -7.69
C ALA A 245 -13.75 -8.53 -7.65
N ASN A 246 -12.69 -7.80 -7.25
CA ASN A 246 -12.75 -6.35 -7.19
C ASN A 246 -12.78 -5.75 -8.59
N LEU A 247 -12.02 -6.29 -9.56
CA LEU A 247 -12.12 -5.83 -10.95
C LEU A 247 -13.51 -6.06 -11.56
N LEU A 248 -14.21 -7.14 -11.18
CA LEU A 248 -15.59 -7.36 -11.61
C LEU A 248 -16.54 -6.35 -10.96
N LYS A 249 -16.41 -6.12 -9.66
CA LYS A 249 -17.25 -5.18 -8.90
C LYS A 249 -17.06 -3.72 -9.34
N TYR A 250 -15.82 -3.34 -9.66
CA TYR A 250 -15.44 -1.98 -10.06
C TYR A 250 -15.20 -1.85 -11.58
N GLY A 251 -15.71 -2.81 -12.37
CA GLY A 251 -15.48 -2.88 -13.82
C GLY A 251 -15.82 -1.60 -14.59
N GLY A 252 -16.84 -0.85 -14.13
CA GLY A 252 -17.23 0.44 -14.72
C GLY A 252 -16.19 1.55 -14.58
N TYR A 253 -15.19 1.37 -13.72
CA TYR A 253 -14.09 2.33 -13.50
C TYR A 253 -12.77 1.88 -14.14
N VAL A 254 -12.75 0.71 -14.80
CA VAL A 254 -11.56 0.20 -15.49
C VAL A 254 -11.37 0.97 -16.80
N SER A 255 -10.25 1.66 -16.94
CA SER A 255 -9.95 2.42 -18.16
C SER A 255 -9.67 1.48 -19.35
N PRO A 256 -9.84 1.95 -20.61
CA PRO A 256 -9.50 1.16 -21.79
C PRO A 256 -8.04 0.68 -21.79
N ALA A 257 -7.11 1.50 -21.28
CA ALA A 257 -5.70 1.12 -21.15
C ALA A 257 -5.50 -0.02 -20.15
N CYS A 258 -6.21 0.00 -19.02
CA CYS A 258 -6.18 -1.10 -18.04
C CYS A 258 -6.74 -2.40 -18.64
N CYS A 259 -7.86 -2.32 -19.38
CA CYS A 259 -8.40 -3.48 -20.10
C CYS A 259 -7.40 -4.04 -21.11
N GLN A 260 -6.75 -3.18 -21.89
CA GLN A 260 -5.76 -3.59 -22.89
C GLN A 260 -4.52 -4.21 -22.23
N LEU A 261 -4.09 -3.70 -21.08
CA LEU A 261 -2.98 -4.26 -20.31
C LEU A 261 -3.30 -5.70 -19.86
N ILE A 262 -4.46 -5.90 -19.25
CA ILE A 262 -4.90 -7.25 -18.83
C ILE A 262 -5.03 -8.18 -20.03
N GLN A 263 -5.68 -7.71 -21.10
CA GLN A 263 -5.94 -8.53 -22.28
C GLN A 263 -4.63 -8.96 -22.96
N SER A 264 -3.72 -8.02 -23.21
CA SER A 264 -2.43 -8.30 -23.85
C SER A 264 -1.57 -9.23 -23.00
N TYR A 265 -1.59 -9.07 -21.67
CA TYR A 265 -0.92 -10.00 -20.76
C TYR A 265 -1.52 -11.42 -20.80
N GLN A 266 -2.85 -11.54 -20.72
CA GLN A 266 -3.54 -12.83 -20.75
C GLN A 266 -3.34 -13.58 -22.08
N THR A 267 -3.32 -12.83 -23.18
CA THR A 267 -3.14 -13.38 -24.54
C THR A 267 -1.69 -13.47 -24.98
N CYS A 268 -0.73 -13.07 -24.12
CA CYS A 268 0.71 -13.09 -24.39
C CYS A 268 1.10 -12.33 -25.66
N GLN A 269 0.57 -11.10 -25.82
CA GLN A 269 0.91 -10.18 -26.91
C GLN A 269 1.95 -9.11 -26.47
N PRO A 270 3.27 -9.38 -26.56
CA PRO A 270 4.29 -8.50 -26.00
C PRO A 270 4.27 -7.10 -26.62
N THR A 271 4.15 -6.96 -27.94
CA THR A 271 4.15 -5.65 -28.61
C THR A 271 2.98 -4.76 -28.17
N SER A 272 1.77 -5.33 -28.07
CA SER A 272 0.57 -4.61 -27.61
C SER A 272 0.67 -4.26 -26.12
N PHE A 273 1.25 -5.17 -25.33
CA PHE A 273 1.52 -4.96 -23.92
C PHE A 273 2.47 -3.77 -23.72
N SER A 274 3.63 -3.77 -24.38
CA SER A 274 4.62 -2.70 -24.20
C SER A 274 4.13 -1.33 -24.65
N GLN A 275 3.38 -1.25 -25.75
CA GLN A 275 2.71 0.00 -26.15
C GLN A 275 1.74 0.51 -25.09
N THR A 276 1.05 -0.39 -24.40
CA THR A 276 0.11 -0.05 -23.33
C THR A 276 0.86 0.40 -22.07
N VAL A 277 1.96 -0.28 -21.72
CA VAL A 277 2.84 0.11 -20.61
C VAL A 277 3.42 1.50 -20.82
N ASP A 278 3.93 1.80 -22.02
CA ASP A 278 4.44 3.12 -22.38
C ASP A 278 3.38 4.22 -22.26
N LYS A 279 2.14 3.91 -22.63
CA LYS A 279 1.01 4.82 -22.48
C LYS A 279 0.69 5.06 -21.00
N LEU A 280 0.59 4.00 -20.20
CA LEU A 280 0.34 4.09 -18.76
C LEU A 280 1.46 4.84 -18.03
N ALA A 281 2.71 4.69 -18.45
CA ALA A 281 3.86 5.41 -17.89
C ALA A 281 3.77 6.93 -18.12
N LYS A 282 3.17 7.36 -19.24
CA LYS A 282 2.92 8.78 -19.53
C LYS A 282 1.74 9.34 -18.76
N GLU A 283 0.72 8.51 -18.51
CA GLU A 283 -0.54 8.92 -17.87
C GLU A 283 -0.50 8.81 -16.33
N THR A 284 0.36 7.96 -15.76
CA THR A 284 0.39 7.65 -14.32
C THR A 284 1.63 8.23 -13.66
N HIS A 285 1.54 9.45 -13.12
CA HIS A 285 2.68 10.15 -12.51
C HIS A 285 3.06 9.66 -11.10
N GLU A 286 2.23 8.83 -10.46
CA GLU A 286 2.46 8.34 -9.10
C GLU A 286 3.38 7.11 -9.04
N LEU A 287 3.51 6.37 -10.15
CA LEU A 287 4.34 5.18 -10.22
C LEU A 287 5.75 5.50 -10.71
N VAL A 288 6.76 4.93 -10.07
CA VAL A 288 8.15 5.12 -10.49
C VAL A 288 8.46 4.31 -11.77
N PRO A 289 9.41 4.76 -12.62
CA PRO A 289 9.77 4.08 -13.86
C PRO A 289 10.09 2.59 -13.72
N GLN A 290 10.61 2.18 -12.56
CA GLN A 290 10.94 0.80 -12.26
C GLN A 290 9.70 -0.12 -12.33
N VAL A 291 8.54 0.33 -11.87
CA VAL A 291 7.29 -0.45 -11.91
C VAL A 291 6.91 -0.86 -13.33
N PHE A 292 7.13 0.03 -14.30
CA PHE A 292 6.85 -0.25 -15.71
C PHE A 292 7.87 -1.23 -16.31
N ARG A 293 9.15 -1.15 -15.92
CA ARG A 293 10.14 -2.18 -16.29
C ARG A 293 9.80 -3.55 -15.70
N ASP A 294 9.28 -3.58 -14.49
CA ASP A 294 8.85 -4.81 -13.83
C ASP A 294 7.60 -5.41 -14.49
N LEU A 295 6.72 -4.59 -15.08
CA LEU A 295 5.62 -5.07 -15.92
C LEU A 295 6.13 -5.78 -17.17
N GLU A 296 7.08 -5.19 -17.89
CA GLU A 296 7.71 -5.84 -19.07
C GLU A 296 8.39 -7.15 -18.68
N THR A 297 9.10 -7.14 -17.56
CA THR A 297 9.75 -8.34 -17.01
C THR A 297 8.72 -9.42 -16.67
N GLN A 298 7.54 -9.03 -16.18
CA GLN A 298 6.47 -9.99 -15.93
C GLN A 298 5.87 -10.56 -17.20
N MET A 299 5.71 -9.76 -18.25
CA MET A 299 5.26 -10.25 -19.54
C MET A 299 6.24 -11.28 -20.12
N ARG A 300 7.55 -10.99 -20.06
CA ARG A 300 8.62 -11.93 -20.44
C ARG A 300 8.55 -13.21 -19.62
N THR A 301 8.45 -13.08 -18.30
CA THR A 301 8.30 -14.21 -17.37
C THR A 301 7.12 -15.10 -17.74
N ARG A 302 5.97 -14.50 -18.05
CA ARG A 302 4.75 -15.21 -18.41
C ARG A 302 4.92 -16.01 -19.71
N ILE A 303 5.53 -15.41 -20.74
CA ILE A 303 5.83 -16.05 -22.02
C ILE A 303 6.76 -17.25 -21.80
N LEU A 304 7.83 -17.08 -21.03
CA LEU A 304 8.78 -18.14 -20.70
C LEU A 304 8.10 -19.29 -19.95
N GLN A 305 7.33 -19.00 -18.90
CA GLN A 305 6.60 -20.02 -18.13
C GLN A 305 5.65 -20.83 -19.01
N LEU A 306 4.89 -20.19 -19.90
CA LEU A 306 3.95 -20.89 -20.78
C LEU A 306 4.65 -21.71 -21.87
N SER A 307 5.72 -21.15 -22.44
CA SER A 307 6.47 -21.80 -23.52
C SER A 307 7.28 -22.99 -23.03
N LEU A 308 7.82 -22.91 -21.81
CA LEU A 308 8.68 -23.96 -21.24
C LEU A 308 7.90 -25.05 -20.50
N LYS A 309 6.68 -24.77 -20.03
CA LYS A 309 5.82 -25.72 -19.29
C LYS A 309 5.70 -27.12 -19.91
N PRO A 310 5.64 -27.31 -21.24
CA PRO A 310 5.53 -28.64 -21.85
C PRO A 310 6.81 -29.49 -21.77
N TYR A 311 7.96 -28.91 -21.43
CA TYR A 311 9.27 -29.55 -21.54
C TYR A 311 9.87 -29.82 -20.16
N SER A 312 10.71 -30.86 -20.06
CA SER A 312 11.51 -31.12 -18.86
C SER A 312 12.91 -30.48 -18.93
N THR A 313 13.45 -30.39 -20.15
CA THR A 313 14.78 -29.84 -20.42
C THR A 313 14.76 -29.12 -21.76
N VAL A 314 15.28 -27.89 -21.81
CA VAL A 314 15.37 -27.09 -23.04
C VAL A 314 16.76 -26.47 -23.13
N ASP A 315 17.35 -26.45 -24.32
CA ASP A 315 18.62 -25.77 -24.54
C ASP A 315 18.48 -24.25 -24.35
N LEU A 316 19.45 -23.63 -23.67
CA LEU A 316 19.44 -22.20 -23.36
C LEU A 316 19.50 -21.34 -24.63
N ALA A 317 20.19 -21.79 -25.68
CA ALA A 317 20.21 -21.05 -26.95
C ALA A 317 18.81 -21.03 -27.59
N THR A 318 18.04 -22.12 -27.46
CA THR A 318 16.63 -22.15 -27.84
C THR A 318 15.81 -21.16 -27.02
N VAL A 319 15.99 -21.09 -25.70
CA VAL A 319 15.27 -20.12 -24.85
C VAL A 319 15.62 -18.68 -25.24
N ARG A 320 16.87 -18.40 -25.62
CA ARG A 320 17.30 -17.09 -26.13
C ARG A 320 16.65 -16.69 -27.46
N THR A 321 16.12 -17.64 -28.23
CA THR A 321 15.29 -17.29 -29.41
C THR A 321 13.91 -16.77 -29.02
N ILE A 322 13.43 -17.09 -27.81
CA ILE A 322 12.15 -16.67 -27.26
C ILE A 322 12.31 -15.32 -26.55
N ASP A 323 13.33 -15.24 -25.71
CA ASP A 323 13.70 -14.06 -24.95
C ASP A 323 15.17 -13.71 -25.23
N PRO A 324 15.43 -12.80 -26.19
CA PRO A 324 16.79 -12.50 -26.66
C PRO A 324 17.58 -11.61 -25.69
N HIS A 325 17.05 -11.29 -24.51
CA HIS A 325 17.74 -10.45 -23.54
C HIS A 325 18.84 -11.21 -22.78
N ASP A 326 19.95 -10.54 -22.51
CA ASP A 326 21.11 -11.12 -21.82
C ASP A 326 20.80 -11.61 -20.39
N ASP A 327 19.78 -11.03 -19.75
CA ASP A 327 19.34 -11.35 -18.40
C ASP A 327 18.38 -12.56 -18.33
N VAL A 328 18.14 -13.27 -19.44
CA VAL A 328 17.23 -14.42 -19.48
C VAL A 328 17.65 -15.55 -18.53
N ALA A 329 18.94 -15.86 -18.40
CA ALA A 329 19.41 -16.91 -17.49
C ALA A 329 19.16 -16.55 -16.01
N PRO A 330 19.58 -15.37 -15.52
CA PRO A 330 19.20 -14.88 -14.19
C PRO A 330 17.69 -14.80 -13.95
N LEU A 331 16.90 -14.52 -14.99
CA LEU A 331 15.44 -14.51 -14.91
C LEU A 331 14.90 -15.93 -14.71
N LEU A 332 15.38 -16.90 -15.47
CA LEU A 332 14.99 -18.31 -15.35
C LEU A 332 15.30 -18.87 -13.95
N GLU A 333 16.48 -18.57 -13.42
CA GLU A 333 16.86 -18.96 -12.05
C GLU A 333 15.91 -18.40 -10.98
N ARG A 334 15.47 -17.14 -11.13
CA ARG A 334 14.46 -16.54 -10.24
C ARG A 334 13.10 -17.22 -10.31
N LEU A 335 12.79 -17.86 -11.44
CA LEU A 335 11.57 -18.66 -11.61
C LEU A 335 11.71 -20.08 -11.05
N GLY A 336 12.88 -20.44 -10.51
CA GLY A 336 13.17 -21.77 -9.97
C GLY A 336 13.61 -22.77 -11.03
N TYR A 337 13.97 -22.33 -12.24
CA TYR A 337 14.60 -23.20 -13.25
C TYR A 337 16.09 -23.34 -12.95
N VAL A 338 16.65 -24.53 -13.22
CA VAL A 338 18.11 -24.75 -13.10
C VAL A 338 18.75 -24.57 -14.46
N VAL A 339 19.70 -23.66 -14.58
CA VAL A 339 20.48 -23.45 -15.81
C VAL A 339 21.87 -24.05 -15.59
N ASP A 340 22.16 -25.16 -16.26
CA ASP A 340 23.45 -25.87 -16.14
C ASP A 340 23.94 -26.35 -17.50
N ALA A 341 25.23 -26.19 -17.77
CA ALA A 341 25.90 -26.61 -19.00
C ALA A 341 25.18 -26.20 -20.32
N GLY A 342 24.52 -25.03 -20.33
CA GLY A 342 23.75 -24.55 -21.48
C GLY A 342 22.37 -25.17 -21.62
N MET A 343 21.90 -25.95 -20.65
CA MET A 343 20.57 -26.54 -20.59
C MET A 343 19.75 -25.92 -19.45
N VAL A 344 18.45 -25.78 -19.67
CA VAL A 344 17.47 -25.28 -18.71
C VAL A 344 16.61 -26.46 -18.27
N GLN A 345 16.72 -26.84 -17.00
CA GLN A 345 15.85 -27.82 -16.38
C GLN A 345 14.58 -27.15 -15.86
N VAL A 346 13.44 -27.64 -16.35
CA VAL A 346 12.11 -27.16 -16.01
C VAL A 346 11.53 -28.12 -14.96
N PRO A 347 11.16 -27.66 -13.76
CA PRO A 347 10.48 -28.49 -12.77
C PRO A 347 9.08 -28.84 -13.31
N SER A 348 8.98 -29.96 -14.03
CA SER A 348 7.74 -30.38 -14.68
C SER A 348 6.94 -31.33 -13.79
N THR A 349 5.61 -31.24 -13.88
CA THR A 349 4.64 -32.20 -13.32
C THR A 349 4.01 -33.07 -14.42
N GLY A 350 4.58 -33.14 -15.64
CA GLY A 350 3.94 -33.74 -16.82
C GLY A 350 4.91 -34.32 -17.86
N ARG A 351 4.39 -35.27 -18.68
CA ARG A 351 5.11 -36.25 -19.51
C ARG A 351 6.18 -35.69 -20.45
N HIS A 352 7.31 -36.40 -20.48
CA HIS A 352 8.54 -36.17 -21.23
C HIS A 352 8.36 -36.29 -22.76
N GLN A 353 8.76 -35.27 -23.51
CA GLN A 353 9.21 -35.39 -24.90
C GLN A 353 10.44 -34.50 -25.14
N PRO A 354 11.39 -34.93 -26.00
CA PRO A 354 12.50 -34.09 -26.43
C PRO A 354 11.99 -32.89 -27.25
N VAL A 355 12.70 -31.77 -27.15
CA VAL A 355 12.33 -30.48 -27.76
C VAL A 355 12.38 -30.56 -29.29
N ASP A 356 11.25 -30.32 -29.95
CA ASP A 356 11.23 -29.87 -31.34
C ASP A 356 11.33 -28.34 -31.35
N THR A 357 12.56 -27.85 -31.56
CA THR A 357 12.92 -26.43 -31.62
C THR A 357 12.13 -25.68 -32.69
N ALA A 358 11.82 -26.32 -33.82
CA ALA A 358 11.05 -25.71 -34.90
C ALA A 358 9.57 -25.59 -34.52
N ALA A 359 9.01 -26.60 -33.84
CA ALA A 359 7.63 -26.55 -33.33
C ALA A 359 7.47 -25.50 -32.21
N LEU A 360 8.45 -25.34 -31.32
CA LEU A 360 8.45 -24.32 -30.26
C LEU A 360 8.47 -22.90 -30.84
N VAL A 361 9.40 -22.63 -31.75
CA VAL A 361 9.51 -21.32 -32.44
C VAL A 361 8.28 -21.06 -33.30
N ALA A 362 7.70 -22.09 -33.93
CA ALA A 362 6.45 -21.97 -34.68
C ALA A 362 5.24 -21.72 -33.76
N ALA A 363 5.16 -22.35 -32.59
CA ALA A 363 4.11 -22.12 -31.60
C ALA A 363 4.15 -20.68 -31.05
N ILE A 364 5.34 -20.14 -30.83
CA ILE A 364 5.56 -18.77 -30.35
C ILE A 364 5.25 -17.75 -31.46
N LYS A 365 5.75 -17.95 -32.68
CA LYS A 365 5.34 -17.15 -33.85
C LYS A 365 3.85 -17.29 -34.18
N SER A 366 3.22 -18.40 -33.77
CA SER A 366 1.78 -18.59 -33.88
C SER A 366 1.01 -17.89 -32.76
N LEU A 367 1.58 -17.63 -31.58
CA LEU A 367 0.93 -16.81 -30.55
C LEU A 367 0.75 -15.36 -31.04
N ASP A 368 1.72 -14.84 -31.81
CA ASP A 368 1.59 -13.56 -32.54
C ASP A 368 0.56 -13.62 -33.71
N ARG A 369 0.33 -14.78 -34.33
CA ARG A 369 -0.58 -14.94 -35.50
C ARG A 369 -1.99 -15.44 -35.18
N ILE A 370 -2.18 -16.25 -34.15
CA ILE A 370 -3.45 -16.87 -33.74
C ILE A 370 -4.38 -15.81 -33.14
N THR A 371 -3.83 -14.73 -32.56
CA THR A 371 -4.61 -13.59 -32.07
C THR A 371 -5.07 -12.63 -33.17
N ALA A 372 -4.57 -12.74 -34.41
CA ALA A 372 -5.15 -12.04 -35.56
C ALA A 372 -6.46 -12.69 -36.05
N LYS A 373 -6.72 -13.96 -35.72
CA LYS A 373 -7.94 -14.70 -36.11
C LYS A 373 -8.96 -14.89 -34.98
N THR A 374 -8.57 -14.83 -33.71
CA THR A 374 -9.53 -14.77 -32.58
C THR A 374 -9.90 -13.31 -32.29
N LYS A 375 -10.51 -12.66 -33.28
CA LYS A 375 -11.32 -11.47 -33.03
C LYS A 375 -12.47 -11.85 -32.10
N GLN A 376 -12.57 -11.12 -30.99
CA GLN A 376 -13.72 -11.05 -30.08
C GLN A 376 -13.96 -12.29 -29.21
N SER A 377 -13.29 -12.33 -28.06
CA SER A 377 -13.93 -12.93 -26.88
C SER A 377 -15.26 -12.19 -26.66
N ALA A 378 -16.38 -12.93 -26.73
CA ALA A 378 -17.73 -12.41 -26.53
C ALA A 378 -17.86 -11.62 -25.21
N GLN A 379 -17.07 -11.98 -24.20
CA GLN A 379 -17.03 -11.31 -22.90
C GLN A 379 -16.43 -9.89 -22.96
N LEU A 380 -15.52 -9.62 -23.90
CA LEU A 380 -14.93 -8.28 -24.07
C LEU A 380 -15.87 -7.36 -24.87
N LYS A 381 -16.60 -7.91 -25.85
CA LYS A 381 -17.66 -7.18 -26.55
C LYS A 381 -18.79 -6.81 -25.60
N GLU A 382 -19.24 -7.75 -24.77
CA GLU A 382 -20.29 -7.53 -23.79
C GLU A 382 -19.89 -6.49 -22.74
N ALA A 383 -18.65 -6.55 -22.23
CA ALA A 383 -18.11 -5.52 -21.34
C ALA A 383 -17.97 -4.15 -22.02
N GLN A 384 -17.56 -4.09 -23.28
CA GLN A 384 -17.44 -2.84 -24.05
C GLN A 384 -18.80 -2.27 -24.45
N GLU A 385 -19.80 -3.10 -24.75
CA GLU A 385 -21.18 -2.69 -25.05
C GLU A 385 -21.90 -2.21 -23.79
N LEU A 386 -21.69 -2.84 -22.64
CA LEU A 386 -22.20 -2.36 -21.35
C LEU A 386 -21.60 -1.00 -20.96
N CYS A 387 -20.32 -0.76 -21.23
CA CYS A 387 -19.70 0.56 -21.05
C CYS A 387 -20.25 1.62 -22.00
N LYS A 388 -20.57 1.26 -23.25
CA LYS A 388 -21.17 2.19 -24.21
C LYS A 388 -22.63 2.51 -23.90
N GLN A 389 -23.42 1.52 -23.50
CA GLN A 389 -24.84 1.71 -23.19
C GLN A 389 -25.06 2.57 -21.95
N ARG A 390 -24.17 2.51 -20.94
CA ARG A 390 -24.27 3.34 -19.73
C ARG A 390 -23.74 4.76 -19.87
N ASN A 391 -22.83 5.00 -20.81
CA ASN A 391 -22.37 6.36 -21.12
C ASN A 391 -23.35 7.16 -22.00
N LEU A 392 -24.40 6.51 -22.53
CA LEU A 392 -25.47 7.13 -23.30
C LEU A 392 -26.74 7.39 -22.48
N SER A 393 -26.74 7.05 -21.19
CA SER A 393 -27.89 7.22 -20.28
C SER A 393 -27.65 8.23 -19.16
N VAL A 394 -26.80 9.24 -19.39
CA VAL A 394 -26.67 10.43 -18.53
C VAL A 394 -27.08 11.67 -19.32
#